data_AF-A0AAE2XVK6-F1
#
_entry.id   AF-A0AAE2XVK6-F1
#
_cell.length_a   1.000
_cell.length_b   1.000
_cell.length_c   1.000
_cell.angle_alpha   90.00
_cell.angle_beta   90.00
_cell.angle_gamma   90.00
#
_symmetry.space_group_name_H-M   'P 1'
#
loop_
_entity.id
_entity.type
_entity.pdbx_description
1 polymer ?
#
loop_
_entity_poly.entity_id
_entity_poly.type
_entity_poly.pdbx_seq_one_letter_code
_entity_poly.pdbx_strand_id
1 'polypeptide(L)' 'MSEVTPSRVKCPKCGSIDVKQTEDKSKVLSYAGGQPIYKKIWKCKKCGETWG' A
#
# COMPACT_ATOMS: atom_id res chain seq x y z
N MET A 1 -16.39 26.09 6.94
CA MET A 1 -15.85 24.80 7.39
C MET A 1 -15.48 24.01 6.15
N SER A 2 -14.19 23.77 5.92
CA SER A 2 -13.71 22.95 4.80
C SER A 2 -12.62 22.04 5.34
N GLU A 3 -13.04 20.95 5.97
CA GLU A 3 -12.14 19.85 6.33
C GLU A 3 -11.80 19.09 5.05
N VAL A 4 -10.80 19.57 4.32
CA VAL A 4 -10.11 18.74 3.33
C VAL A 4 -9.25 17.75 4.14
N THR A 5 -9.87 16.69 4.63
CA THR A 5 -9.10 15.58 5.18
C THR A 5 -8.37 14.92 4.01
N PRO A 6 -7.03 14.86 4.03
CA PRO A 6 -6.29 14.23 2.96
C PRO A 6 -6.80 12.80 2.86
N SER A 7 -7.07 12.33 1.65
CA SER A 7 -7.52 10.98 1.30
C SER A 7 -6.76 9.91 2.09
N ARG A 8 -7.18 9.63 3.33
CA ARG A 8 -6.54 8.65 4.20
C ARG A 8 -7.00 7.32 3.65
N VAL A 9 -6.10 6.63 2.94
CA VAL A 9 -6.33 5.28 2.46
C VAL A 9 -6.78 4.45 3.65
N LYS A 10 -8.06 4.06 3.66
CA LYS A 10 -8.65 3.20 4.68
C LYS A 10 -8.51 1.77 4.22
N CYS A 11 -8.15 0.90 5.15
CA CYS A 11 -8.14 -0.53 4.91
C CYS A 11 -9.57 -0.99 4.55
N PRO A 12 -9.76 -1.63 3.39
CA PRO A 12 -11.09 -2.09 2.95
C PRO A 12 -11.66 -3.20 3.85
N LYS A 13 -10.79 -3.91 4.60
CA LYS A 13 -11.18 -5.03 5.46
C LYS A 13 -11.58 -4.62 6.87
N CYS A 14 -10.87 -3.67 7.47
CA CYS A 14 -11.09 -3.29 8.88
C CYS A 14 -11.39 -1.80 9.11
N GLY A 15 -11.41 -0.99 8.05
CA GLY A 15 -11.66 0.46 8.14
C GLY A 15 -10.54 1.28 8.80
N SER A 16 -9.44 0.65 9.20
CA SER A 16 -8.31 1.36 9.82
C SER A 16 -7.61 2.26 8.81
N ILE A 17 -7.22 3.45 9.25
CA ILE A 17 -6.39 4.40 8.50
C ILE A 17 -4.89 4.11 8.65
N ASP A 18 -4.51 3.16 9.51
CA ASP A 18 -3.11 2.81 9.75
C ASP A 18 -2.63 1.79 8.72
N VAL A 19 -2.29 2.32 7.54
CA VAL A 19 -1.89 1.56 6.37
C VAL A 19 -0.50 2.00 5.92
N LYS A 20 0.35 1.06 5.50
CA LYS A 20 1.72 1.30 5.04
C LYS A 20 1.85 0.84 3.61
N GLN A 21 2.43 1.68 2.76
CA GLN A 21 2.83 1.25 1.42
C GLN A 21 4.11 0.42 1.53
N THR A 22 4.09 -0.78 0.95
CA THR A 22 5.23 -1.70 0.93
C THR A 22 5.40 -2.27 -0.47
N GLU A 23 6.61 -2.65 -0.80
CA GLU A 23 6.92 -3.32 -2.05
C GLU A 23 6.83 -4.83 -1.84
N ASP A 24 6.01 -5.51 -2.64
CA ASP A 24 5.99 -6.97 -2.67
C ASP A 24 7.25 -7.47 -3.39
N LYS A 25 8.24 -7.84 -2.59
CA LYS A 25 9.48 -8.44 -3.08
C LYS A 25 9.36 -9.92 -3.44
N SER A 26 8.17 -10.51 -3.23
CA SER A 26 7.90 -11.91 -3.55
C SER A 26 7.96 -12.16 -5.06
N LYS A 27 7.61 -11.17 -5.89
CA LYS A 27 7.72 -11.23 -7.35
C LYS A 27 8.23 -9.90 -7.92
N VAL A 28 9.29 -9.98 -8.72
CA VAL A 28 9.77 -8.85 -9.52
C VAL A 28 8.80 -8.65 -10.68
N LEU A 29 8.21 -7.46 -10.81
CA LEU A 29 7.29 -7.13 -11.91
C LEU A 29 8.03 -6.86 -13.21
N SER A 30 9.12 -6.11 -13.13
CA SER A 30 9.95 -5.76 -14.29
C SER A 30 11.32 -5.33 -13.84
N TYR A 31 12.28 -5.35 -14.75
CA TYR A 31 13.61 -4.79 -14.52
C TYR A 31 13.71 -3.48 -15.30
N ALA A 32 14.00 -2.38 -14.61
CA ALA A 32 14.28 -1.09 -15.26
C ALA A 32 15.75 -0.74 -15.03
N GLY A 33 16.52 -0.64 -16.13
CA GLY A 33 17.95 -0.32 -16.06
C GLY A 33 18.78 -1.32 -15.25
N GLY A 34 18.35 -2.59 -15.17
CA GLY A 34 19.01 -3.62 -14.37
C GLY A 34 18.59 -3.67 -12.88
N GLN A 35 17.70 -2.77 -12.42
CA GLN A 35 17.14 -2.84 -11.08
C GLN A 35 15.76 -3.51 -11.07
N PRO A 36 15.51 -4.47 -10.17
CA PRO A 36 14.20 -5.11 -10.04
C PRO A 36 13.17 -4.11 -9.48
N ILE A 37 12.09 -3.91 -10.23
CA ILE A 37 10.90 -3.17 -9.81
C ILE A 37 9.93 -4.15 -9.17
N TYR A 38 9.50 -3.82 -7.97
CA TYR A 38 8.54 -4.59 -7.18
C TYR A 38 7.15 -3.97 -7.23
N LYS A 39 6.11 -4.78 -7.02
CA LYS A 39 4.73 -4.25 -6.96
C LYS A 39 4.57 -3.44 -5.68
N LYS A 40 4.20 -2.16 -5.81
CA LYS A 40 3.78 -1.36 -4.65
C LYS A 40 2.39 -1.81 -4.24
N ILE A 41 2.28 -2.31 -3.02
CA ILE A 41 1.03 -2.71 -2.39
C ILE A 41 0.84 -1.91 -1.10
N TRP A 42 -0.40 -1.66 -0.74
CA TRP A 42 -0.77 -1.16 0.58
C TRP A 42 -0.91 -2.34 1.53
N LYS A 43 -0.41 -2.19 2.76
CA LYS A 43 -0.52 -3.16 3.83
C LYS A 43 -1.12 -2.49 5.06
N CYS A 44 -2.26 -2.98 5.55
CA CYS A 44 -2.82 -2.54 6.82
C CYS A 44 -1.98 -3.10 7.98
N LYS A 45 -1.54 -2.22 8.88
CA LYS A 45 -0.79 -2.62 10.07
C LYS A 45 -1.69 -3.24 11.14
N LYS A 46 -2.99 -2.95 11.13
CA LYS A 46 -3.95 -3.43 12.13
C LYS A 46 -4.41 -4.88 11.86
N CYS A 47 -4.79 -5.19 10.64
CA CYS A 47 -5.33 -6.52 10.28
C CYS A 47 -4.42 -7.32 9.33
N GLY A 48 -3.32 -6.76 8.87
CA GLY A 48 -2.37 -7.42 7.97
C GLY A 48 -2.79 -7.48 6.50
N GLU A 49 -3.98 -6.97 6.16
CA GLU A 49 -4.51 -7.03 4.80
C GLU A 49 -3.61 -6.28 3.81
N THR A 50 -3.40 -6.86 2.63
CA THR A 50 -2.62 -6.23 1.56
C THR A 50 -3.46 -6.02 0.31
N TRP A 51 -3.50 -4.80 -0.24
CA TRP A 51 -4.23 -4.46 -1.47
C TRP A 51 -3.44 -3.51 -2.35
N GLY A 52 -3.62 -3.58 -3.67
CA GLY A 52 -2.97 -2.71 -4.64
C GLY A 52 -2.99 -3.30 -6.03
#